data_AF-A0A382FN56-F1
#
_entry.id   AF-A0A382FN56-F1
#
_cell.length_a   1.000
_cell.length_b   1.000
_cell.length_c   1.000
_cell.angle_alpha   90.00
_cell.angle_beta   90.00
_cell.angle_gamma   90.00
#
_symmetry.space_group_name_H-M   'P 1'
#
loop_
_entity.id
_entity.type
_entity.pdbx_description
1 polymer ?
#
loop_
_entity_poly.entity_id
_entity_poly.type
_entity_poly.pdbx_seq_one_letter_code
_entity_poly.pdbx_strand_id
1 'polypeptide(L)'
;MDSRTFKVAGISTSPSGLTKVRFANDYVGRIKTLNMRRHTEVKLVELEKPMSKADICSFLMKHSDFQSEISQTAITQYVKRNVGKVKLEVDIEPATVSASAPIPSEVKAD
;
A
#
# COMPACT_ATOMS: atom_id res chain seq x y z
N MET A 1 -12.08 -15.84 -7.31
CA MET A 1 -11.35 -15.03 -6.31
C MET A 1 -10.04 -15.75 -6.03
N ASP A 2 -8.89 -15.10 -6.24
CA ASP A 2 -7.61 -15.72 -5.93
C ASP A 2 -7.40 -15.69 -4.41
N SER A 3 -7.28 -16.85 -3.77
CA SER A 3 -6.88 -16.99 -2.36
C SER A 3 -5.39 -16.67 -2.14
N ARG A 4 -4.83 -15.75 -2.95
CA ARG A 4 -3.44 -15.32 -2.87
C ARG A 4 -3.36 -14.10 -1.98
N THR A 5 -2.55 -14.22 -0.95
CA THR A 5 -2.24 -13.13 -0.04
C THR A 5 -1.01 -12.37 -0.53
N PHE A 6 -0.97 -11.07 -0.23
CA PHE A 6 0.13 -10.20 -0.60
C PHE A 6 0.66 -9.47 0.62
N LYS A 7 1.98 -9.34 0.70
CA LYS A 7 2.66 -8.64 1.79
C LYS A 7 2.96 -7.18 1.47
N VAL A 8 2.97 -6.81 0.19
CA VAL A 8 3.30 -5.47 -0.27
C VAL A 8 2.19 -4.96 -1.17
N ALA A 9 1.76 -3.73 -0.93
CA ALA A 9 0.71 -3.10 -1.70
C ALA A 9 0.97 -1.62 -1.91
N GLY A 10 0.40 -1.06 -2.96
CA GLY A 10 0.69 0.33 -3.29
C GLY A 10 0.02 0.80 -4.56
N ILE A 11 0.41 1.99 -4.99
CA ILE A 11 0.04 2.55 -6.29
C ILE A 11 1.29 2.86 -7.10
N SER A 12 1.14 2.81 -8.41
CA SER A 12 2.18 3.25 -9.34
C SER A 12 1.54 4.01 -10.49
N THR A 13 2.08 5.17 -10.82
CA THR A 13 1.75 5.90 -12.05
C THR A 13 2.63 5.38 -13.19
N SER A 14 1.99 4.87 -14.24
CA SER A 14 2.69 4.42 -15.46
C SER A 14 3.18 5.61 -16.28
N PRO A 15 4.20 5.43 -17.14
CA PRO A 15 4.64 6.49 -18.07
C PRO A 15 3.52 6.94 -19.03
N SER A 16 2.46 6.14 -19.20
CA SER A 16 1.23 6.52 -19.91
C SER A 16 0.28 7.42 -19.09
N GLY A 17 0.66 7.80 -17.87
CA GLY A 17 -0.16 8.61 -16.95
C GLY A 17 -1.22 7.84 -16.17
N LEU A 18 -1.34 6.51 -16.37
CA LEU A 18 -2.35 5.72 -15.69
C LEU A 18 -1.86 5.22 -14.33
N THR A 19 -2.54 5.64 -13.26
CA THR A 19 -2.29 5.18 -11.88
C THR A 19 -3.09 3.92 -11.58
N LYS A 20 -2.40 2.87 -11.12
CA LYS A 20 -3.02 1.58 -10.80
C LYS A 20 -2.54 1.05 -9.46
N VAL A 21 -3.42 0.35 -8.75
CA VAL A 21 -3.07 -0.42 -7.56
C VAL A 21 -2.16 -1.59 -7.95
N ARG A 22 -1.08 -1.78 -7.18
CA ARG A 22 -0.10 -2.85 -7.34
C ARG A 22 -0.09 -3.70 -6.07
N PHE A 23 0.00 -5.01 -6.27
CA PHE A 23 0.16 -6.00 -5.21
C PHE A 23 1.43 -6.80 -5.51
N ALA A 24 2.21 -7.08 -4.50
CA ALA A 24 3.46 -7.84 -4.58
C ALA A 24 3.75 -8.57 -3.27
N ASN A 25 4.66 -9.53 -3.32
CA ASN A 25 5.16 -10.22 -2.13
C ASN A 25 6.58 -9.76 -1.77
N ASP A 26 7.30 -9.17 -2.74
CA ASP A 26 8.66 -8.68 -2.59
C ASP A 26 8.71 -7.18 -2.89
N TYR A 27 9.17 -6.39 -1.92
CA TYR A 27 9.22 -4.93 -2.02
C TYR A 27 10.30 -4.47 -3.00
N VAL A 28 11.53 -4.98 -2.86
CA VAL A 28 12.71 -4.53 -3.58
C VAL A 28 12.62 -4.91 -5.06
N GLY A 29 12.27 -6.16 -5.36
CA GLY A 29 12.07 -6.65 -6.72
C GLY A 29 10.94 -5.90 -7.44
N ARG A 30 9.88 -5.55 -6.71
CA ARG A 30 8.78 -4.79 -7.29
C ARG A 30 9.19 -3.36 -7.65
N ILE A 31 9.91 -2.69 -6.75
CA ILE A 31 10.42 -1.34 -6.99
C ILE A 31 11.42 -1.35 -8.14
N LYS A 32 12.36 -2.29 -8.18
CA LYS A 32 13.31 -2.44 -9.29
C LYS A 32 12.58 -2.56 -10.64
N THR A 33 11.55 -3.41 -10.70
CA THR A 33 10.75 -3.60 -11.92
C THR A 33 9.99 -2.33 -12.32
N LEU A 34 9.41 -1.62 -11.35
CA LEU A 34 8.68 -0.37 -11.60
C LEU A 34 9.62 0.75 -12.05
N ASN A 35 10.80 0.86 -11.44
CA ASN A 35 11.80 1.86 -11.81
C ASN A 35 12.39 1.57 -13.20
N MET A 36 12.67 0.30 -13.52
CA MET A 36 13.11 -0.13 -14.86
C MET A 36 12.06 0.22 -15.93
N ARG A 37 10.77 0.09 -15.60
CA ARG A 37 9.64 0.48 -16.47
C ARG A 37 9.30 1.98 -16.40
N ARG A 38 10.14 2.80 -15.78
CA ARG A 38 9.99 4.27 -15.69
C ARG A 38 8.67 4.73 -15.08
N HIS A 39 8.22 4.04 -14.03
CA HIS A 39 7.11 4.54 -13.19
C HIS A 39 7.59 5.71 -12.33
N THR A 40 6.79 6.78 -12.25
CA THR A 40 7.16 8.03 -11.56
C THR A 40 6.67 8.08 -10.12
N GLU A 41 5.37 7.90 -9.90
CA GLU A 41 4.76 7.96 -8.56
C GLU A 41 4.59 6.56 -7.99
N VAL A 42 5.68 5.97 -7.54
CA VAL A 42 5.69 4.63 -6.95
C VAL A 42 5.59 4.76 -5.43
N LYS A 43 4.41 4.48 -4.88
CA LYS A 43 4.16 4.42 -3.44
C LYS A 43 3.77 3.00 -3.05
N LEU A 44 4.70 2.28 -2.42
CA LEU A 44 4.47 0.92 -1.90
C LEU A 44 4.64 0.95 -0.38
N VAL A 45 3.76 0.21 0.30
CA VAL A 45 3.80 -0.06 1.72
C VAL A 45 3.90 -1.56 1.95
N GLU A 46 4.67 -1.95 2.95
CA GLU A 46 4.75 -3.32 3.43
C GLU A 46 3.72 -3.50 4.55
N LEU A 47 2.90 -4.53 4.42
CA LEU A 47 1.95 -4.95 5.44
C LEU A 47 2.65 -5.91 6.39
N GLU A 48 2.33 -5.80 7.68
CA GLU A 48 2.89 -6.68 8.72
C GLU A 48 2.49 -8.15 8.49
N LYS A 49 1.28 -8.37 7.96
CA LYS A 49 0.73 -9.69 7.66
C LYS A 49 0.30 -9.78 6.19
N PRO A 50 0.44 -10.95 5.55
CA PRO A 50 0.00 -11.14 4.18
C PRO A 50 -1.54 -11.16 4.12
N MET A 51 -2.12 -10.17 3.45
CA MET A 51 -3.58 -9.94 3.42
C MET A 51 -4.17 -10.22 2.03
N SER A 52 -5.50 -10.38 1.95
CA SER A 52 -6.19 -10.53 0.67
C SER A 52 -6.25 -9.20 -0.09
N LYS A 53 -6.52 -9.26 -1.40
CA LYS A 53 -6.69 -8.04 -2.23
C LYS A 53 -7.77 -7.10 -1.69
N ALA A 54 -8.84 -7.64 -1.06
CA ALA A 54 -9.93 -6.84 -0.52
C ALA A 54 -9.49 -6.07 0.73
N ASP A 55 -8.86 -6.76 1.68
CA ASP A 55 -8.37 -6.17 2.93
C ASP A 55 -7.32 -5.10 2.66
N ILE A 56 -6.42 -5.38 1.71
CA ILE A 56 -5.40 -4.43 1.27
C ILE A 56 -6.06 -3.17 0.70
N CYS A 57 -7.11 -3.29 -0.12
CA CYS A 57 -7.81 -2.11 -0.62
C CYS A 57 -8.42 -1.27 0.51
N SER A 58 -9.02 -1.91 1.52
CA SER A 58 -9.54 -1.23 2.71
C SER A 58 -8.43 -0.58 3.54
N PHE A 59 -7.28 -1.23 3.65
CA PHE A 59 -6.09 -0.69 4.32
C PHE A 59 -5.55 0.55 3.59
N LEU A 60 -5.36 0.46 2.27
CA LEU A 60 -4.90 1.61 1.47
C LEU A 60 -5.87 2.79 1.52
N MET A 61 -7.19 2.55 1.55
CA MET A 61 -8.19 3.62 1.69
C MET A 61 -8.09 4.37 3.03
N LYS A 62 -7.62 3.72 4.09
CA LYS A 62 -7.43 4.31 5.42
C LYS A 62 -6.06 4.98 5.57
N HIS A 63 -5.07 4.55 4.79
CA HIS A 63 -3.69 5.00 4.91
C HIS A 63 -3.51 6.44 4.41
N SER A 64 -2.89 7.30 5.23
CA SER A 64 -2.72 8.75 4.97
C SER A 64 -2.02 9.05 3.64
N ASP A 65 -0.98 8.28 3.30
CA ASP A 65 -0.19 8.51 2.07
C ASP A 65 -0.93 8.26 0.76
N PHE A 66 -2.09 7.61 0.82
CA PHE A 66 -2.96 7.27 -0.31
C PHE A 66 -4.29 8.05 -0.30
N GLN A 67 -4.37 9.15 0.46
CA GLN A 67 -5.53 10.04 0.50
C GLN A 67 -5.64 11.01 -0.68
N SER A 68 -4.66 11.01 -1.59
CA SER A 68 -4.73 11.81 -2.82
C SER A 68 -5.90 11.33 -3.69
N GLU A 69 -6.58 12.26 -4.36
CA GLU A 69 -7.72 12.01 -5.24
C GLU A 69 -7.42 10.94 -6.31
N ILE A 70 -6.22 10.97 -6.89
CA ILE A 70 -5.77 10.01 -7.90
C ILE A 70 -5.67 8.60 -7.30
N SER A 71 -5.18 8.52 -6.05
CA SER A 71 -5.00 7.26 -5.31
C SER A 71 -6.34 6.65 -4.95
N GLN A 72 -7.23 7.44 -4.34
CA GLN A 72 -8.61 7.05 -3.99
C GLN A 72 -9.39 6.58 -5.22
N THR A 73 -9.25 7.29 -6.35
CA THR A 73 -9.90 6.92 -7.61
C THR A 73 -9.37 5.58 -8.12
N ALA A 74 -8.05 5.37 -8.15
CA ALA A 74 -7.45 4.12 -8.60
C ALA A 74 -7.87 2.92 -7.73
N ILE A 75 -7.91 3.10 -6.40
CA ILE A 75 -8.34 2.07 -5.45
C ILE A 75 -9.83 1.76 -5.64
N THR A 76 -10.68 2.78 -5.67
CA THR A 76 -12.13 2.62 -5.86
C THR A 76 -12.46 1.94 -7.19
N GLN A 77 -11.78 2.33 -8.28
CA GLN A 77 -11.92 1.71 -9.59
C GLN A 77 -11.51 0.23 -9.59
N TYR A 78 -10.47 -0.13 -8.83
CA TYR A 78 -10.05 -1.52 -8.66
C TYR A 78 -11.08 -2.33 -7.86
N VAL A 79 -11.54 -1.80 -6.72
CA VAL A 79 -12.54 -2.45 -5.85
C VAL A 79 -13.84 -2.70 -6.62
N LYS A 80 -14.35 -1.68 -7.33
CA LYS A 80 -15.59 -1.81 -8.12
C LYS A 80 -15.51 -2.88 -9.22
N ARG A 81 -14.36 -3.00 -9.89
CA ARG A 81 -14.17 -3.96 -10.99
C ARG A 81 -13.84 -5.37 -10.52
N ASN A 82 -13.09 -5.52 -9.42
CA ASN A 82 -12.48 -6.80 -9.07
C ASN A 82 -12.99 -7.40 -7.75
N VAL A 83 -13.51 -6.58 -6.83
CA VAL A 83 -13.92 -7.03 -5.48
C VAL A 83 -15.44 -7.15 -5.35
N GLY A 84 -16.22 -6.66 -6.34
CA GLY A 84 -17.67 -6.87 -6.52
C GLY A 84 -18.47 -7.19 -5.26
N LYS A 85 -19.04 -6.19 -4.58
CA LYS A 85 -19.93 -6.31 -3.39
C LYS A 85 -19.60 -7.50 -2.47
N VAL A 86 -18.40 -7.56 -1.89
CA VAL A 86 -18.10 -8.54 -0.83
C VAL A 86 -17.98 -7.83 0.52
N LYS A 87 -18.71 -8.39 1.48
CA LYS A 87 -18.94 -7.98 2.86
C LYS A 87 -17.62 -7.77 3.60
N LEU A 88 -17.42 -6.56 4.11
CA LEU A 88 -16.34 -6.22 5.05
C LEU A 88 -16.64 -6.92 6.38
N GLU A 89 -15.98 -8.02 6.66
CA GLU A 89 -15.75 -8.50 8.03
C GLU A 89 -14.24 -8.55 8.20
N VAL A 90 -13.72 -7.49 8.81
CA VAL A 90 -12.30 -7.33 9.13
C VAL A 90 -12.16 -7.73 10.59
N ASP A 91 -11.65 -8.94 10.84
CA ASP A 91 -11.07 -9.32 12.13
C ASP A 91 -9.73 -8.60 12.26
N ILE A 92 -9.80 -7.38 12.81
CA ILE A 92 -8.63 -6.60 13.21
C ILE A 92 -8.32 -7.04 14.63
N GLU A 93 -7.34 -7.92 14.81
CA GLU A 93 -6.61 -7.98 16.08
C GLU A 93 -5.53 -6.88 16.05
N PRO A 94 -5.63 -5.84 16.91
CA PRO A 94 -4.61 -4.81 17.02
C PRO A 94 -3.52 -5.25 18.00
N ALA A 95 -2.33 -5.57 17.49
CA ALA A 95 -1.09 -5.70 18.26
C ALA A 95 0.11 -5.68 17.29
N THR A 96 1.22 -4.97 17.45
CA THR A 96 1.76 -4.08 18.49
C THR A 96 3.13 -3.59 17.96
N VAL A 97 3.43 -2.30 18.10
CA VAL A 97 4.76 -1.66 18.26
C VAL A 97 5.93 -2.02 17.30
N SER A 98 6.35 -1.04 16.50
CA SER A 98 7.77 -0.62 16.43
C SER A 98 7.87 0.83 15.98
N ALA A 99 7.69 1.70 16.97
CA ALA A 99 8.35 3.00 16.96
C ALA A 99 9.87 2.77 17.09
N SER A 100 10.61 3.17 16.07
CA SER A 100 12.04 3.50 16.15
C SER A 100 12.21 4.72 15.24
N ALA A 101 12.50 5.93 15.70
CA ALA A 101 13.04 6.38 16.96
C ALA A 101 12.46 7.77 17.32
N PRO A 102 12.21 8.10 18.60
CA PRO A 102 12.22 9.48 19.02
C PRO A 102 13.69 9.93 19.02
N ILE A 103 13.97 11.01 18.28
CA ILE A 103 15.21 11.77 18.38
C ILE A 103 15.19 12.41 19.78
N PRO A 104 16.06 12.04 20.75
CA PRO A 104 16.19 12.83 21.95
C PRO A 104 16.95 14.11 21.57
N SER A 105 16.27 15.24 21.76
CA SER A 105 16.86 16.55 21.99
C SER A 105 17.87 16.50 23.15
N GLU A 106 18.87 17.40 23.08
CA GLU A 106 19.58 18.06 24.20
C GLU A 106 21.14 17.98 24.14
N VAL A 107 21.72 19.08 23.64
CA VAL A 107 22.84 19.89 24.19
C VAL A 107 24.08 19.21 24.80
N LYS A 108 25.25 19.44 24.15
CA LYS A 108 26.60 19.60 24.74
C LYS A 108 27.55 20.08 23.61
N ALA A 109 28.51 21.00 23.70
CA ALA A 109 29.04 21.96 24.68
C ALA A 109 30.03 22.86 23.90
N ASP A 110 30.16 24.15 24.24
CA ASP A 110 31.41 24.89 24.55
C ASP A 110 31.04 26.33 24.94
#